data_AF-A0A963N9V7-F1
#
_entry.id   AF-A0A963N9V7-F1
#
_cell.length_a   1.000
_cell.length_b   1.000
_cell.length_c   1.000
_cell.angle_alpha   90.00
_cell.angle_beta   90.00
_cell.angle_gamma   90.00
#
_symmetry.space_group_name_H-M   'P 1'
#
loop_
_entity.id
_entity.type
_entity.pdbx_description
1 polymer ?
#
loop_
_entity_poly.entity_id
_entity_poly.type
_entity_poly.pdbx_seq_one_letter_code
_entity_poly.pdbx_strand_id
1 'polypeptide(L)'
;AQNIAFNEVARQAILSDPDFHGGYYAEHGVVPIRGLRLARMVGHITYLSDSQMAEKFGRQLRHGEHKFSYDVDFEIESYLRYQGNKFAGFFDANTYLMMTKALDYFDPAYAYAGHLPSALARARARFFVASFSTDWRFAPARSRE
;
A
#
# COMPACT_ATOMS: atom_id res chain seq x y z
N ALA A 1 6.72 -6.28 10.81
CA ALA A 1 5.58 -5.87 11.65
C ALA A 1 4.81 -4.68 11.05
N GLN A 2 5.41 -3.49 10.90
CA GLN A 2 4.69 -2.30 10.40
C GLN A 2 4.10 -2.46 8.98
N ASN A 3 4.83 -3.07 8.04
CA ASN A 3 4.30 -3.36 6.69
C ASN A 3 3.07 -4.27 6.72
N ILE A 4 3.09 -5.29 7.57
CA ILE A 4 1.97 -6.22 7.76
C ILE A 4 0.76 -5.45 8.30
N ALA A 5 0.95 -4.51 9.24
CA ALA A 5 -0.13 -3.68 9.78
C ALA A 5 -0.80 -2.81 8.70
N PHE A 6 -0.01 -2.14 7.84
CA PHE A 6 -0.57 -1.36 6.73
C PHE A 6 -1.34 -2.24 5.73
N ASN A 7 -0.77 -3.40 5.38
CA ASN A 7 -1.42 -4.33 4.49
C ASN A 7 -2.72 -4.88 5.10
N GLU A 8 -2.74 -5.13 6.40
CA GLU A 8 -3.94 -5.58 7.13
C GLU A 8 -5.04 -4.53 7.11
N VAL A 9 -4.74 -3.27 7.42
CA VAL A 9 -5.72 -2.17 7.34
C VAL A 9 -6.30 -2.06 5.93
N ALA A 10 -5.44 -2.16 4.89
CA ALA A 10 -5.89 -2.12 3.50
C ALA A 10 -6.79 -3.31 3.14
N ARG A 11 -6.47 -4.52 3.60
CA ARG A 11 -7.33 -5.71 3.40
C ARG A 11 -8.65 -5.56 4.12
N GLN A 12 -8.67 -5.10 5.37
CA GLN A 12 -9.90 -4.88 6.13
C GLN A 12 -10.82 -3.86 5.44
N ALA A 13 -10.26 -2.82 4.82
CA ALA A 13 -11.05 -1.86 4.05
C ALA A 13 -11.78 -2.53 2.86
N ILE A 14 -11.14 -3.49 2.17
CA ILE A 14 -11.76 -4.26 1.09
C ILE A 14 -12.78 -5.26 1.64
N LEU A 15 -12.39 -6.04 2.65
CA LEU A 15 -13.23 -7.10 3.23
C LEU A 15 -14.52 -6.57 3.87
N SER A 16 -14.48 -5.33 4.38
CA SER A 16 -15.64 -4.67 5.00
C SER A 16 -16.52 -3.91 4.01
N ASP A 17 -16.15 -3.81 2.72
CA ASP A 17 -16.99 -3.20 1.71
C ASP A 17 -18.25 -4.06 1.49
N PRO A 18 -19.47 -3.51 1.62
CA PRO A 18 -20.71 -4.23 1.36
C PRO A 18 -20.75 -4.89 -0.03
N ASP A 19 -20.10 -4.27 -1.02
CA ASP A 19 -20.05 -4.77 -2.40
C ASP A 19 -18.96 -5.84 -2.60
N PHE A 20 -18.25 -6.27 -1.56
CA PHE A 20 -17.23 -7.32 -1.67
C PHE A 20 -17.82 -8.72 -1.85
N HIS A 21 -19.01 -8.99 -1.26
CA HIS A 21 -19.71 -10.28 -1.39
C HIS A 21 -18.81 -11.51 -1.17
N GLY A 22 -17.93 -11.46 -0.16
CA GLY A 22 -17.02 -12.58 0.15
C GLY A 22 -16.02 -12.92 -0.96
N GLY A 23 -15.78 -12.00 -1.89
CA GLY A 23 -14.92 -12.20 -3.06
C GLY A 23 -15.68 -12.54 -4.34
N TYR A 24 -17.01 -12.71 -4.28
CA TYR A 24 -17.86 -13.07 -5.43
C TYR A 24 -18.57 -11.87 -6.06
N TYR A 25 -18.05 -10.65 -5.87
CA TYR A 25 -18.65 -9.39 -6.36
C TYR A 25 -18.91 -9.36 -7.88
N ALA A 26 -18.10 -10.07 -8.67
CA ALA A 26 -18.31 -10.20 -10.11
C ALA A 26 -19.62 -10.91 -10.46
N GLU A 27 -20.05 -11.90 -9.68
CA GLU A 27 -21.34 -12.61 -9.87
C GLU A 27 -22.54 -11.69 -9.54
N HIS A 28 -22.31 -10.72 -8.67
CA HIS A 28 -23.29 -9.69 -8.32
C HIS A 28 -23.26 -8.47 -9.25
N GLY A 29 -22.36 -8.44 -10.25
CA GLY A 29 -22.22 -7.31 -11.18
C GLY A 29 -21.72 -6.02 -10.53
N VAL A 30 -21.02 -6.13 -9.39
CA VAL A 30 -20.51 -4.99 -8.60
C VAL A 30 -19.00 -5.09 -8.37
N VAL A 31 -18.41 -4.02 -7.85
CA VAL A 31 -16.99 -3.97 -7.46
C VAL A 31 -16.92 -3.26 -6.10
N PRO A 32 -16.12 -3.74 -5.12
CA PRO A 32 -15.90 -3.08 -3.83
C PRO A 32 -15.04 -1.82 -3.96
N ILE A 33 -15.58 -0.81 -4.64
CA ILE A 33 -14.86 0.42 -5.00
C ILE A 33 -14.45 1.20 -3.76
N ARG A 34 -15.27 1.24 -2.70
CA ARG A 34 -14.97 2.02 -1.49
C ARG A 34 -13.77 1.42 -0.77
N GLY A 35 -13.77 0.10 -0.61
CA GLY A 35 -12.67 -0.65 -0.01
C GLY A 35 -11.38 -0.52 -0.80
N LEU A 36 -11.43 -0.69 -2.12
CA LEU A 36 -10.27 -0.52 -3.01
C LEU A 36 -9.67 0.89 -2.95
N ARG A 37 -10.50 1.93 -2.91
CA ARG A 37 -10.06 3.32 -2.78
C ARG A 37 -9.30 3.52 -1.48
N LEU A 38 -9.87 3.09 -0.35
CA LEU A 38 -9.25 3.23 0.97
C LEU A 38 -7.95 2.43 1.08
N ALA A 39 -7.96 1.18 0.61
CA ALA A 39 -6.77 0.34 0.52
C ALA A 39 -5.65 1.01 -0.28
N ARG A 40 -5.99 1.61 -1.43
CA ARG A 40 -5.03 2.36 -2.23
C ARG A 40 -4.52 3.60 -1.52
N MET A 41 -5.39 4.38 -0.87
CA MET A 41 -4.98 5.60 -0.17
C MET A 41 -3.97 5.27 0.95
N VAL A 42 -4.26 4.27 1.78
CA VAL A 42 -3.37 3.81 2.85
C VAL A 42 -2.03 3.33 2.28
N GLY A 43 -2.06 2.46 1.25
CA GLY A 43 -0.85 1.99 0.61
C GLY A 43 -0.03 3.12 -0.03
N HIS A 44 -0.69 4.08 -0.67
CA HIS A 44 -0.04 5.18 -1.37
C HIS A 44 0.66 6.16 -0.44
N ILE A 45 0.15 6.37 0.78
CA ILE A 45 0.85 7.13 1.82
C ILE A 45 2.22 6.50 2.11
N THR A 46 2.33 5.17 2.07
CA THR A 46 3.61 4.48 2.34
C THR A 46 4.65 4.60 1.24
N TYR A 47 4.27 5.14 0.07
CA TYR A 47 5.17 5.35 -1.06
C TYR A 47 5.69 6.79 -1.13
N LEU A 48 5.13 7.70 -0.33
CA LEU A 48 5.53 9.10 -0.30
C LEU A 48 6.55 9.31 0.83
N SER A 49 7.63 10.03 0.56
CA SER A 49 8.52 10.49 1.63
C SER A 49 7.90 11.67 2.37
N ASP A 50 8.25 11.84 3.64
CA ASP A 50 7.80 12.97 4.46
C ASP A 50 8.15 14.32 3.81
N SER A 51 9.38 14.43 3.30
CA SER A 51 9.85 15.61 2.57
C SER A 51 9.03 15.89 1.31
N GLN A 52 8.69 14.88 0.51
CA GLN A 52 7.87 15.04 -0.69
C GLN A 52 6.44 15.45 -0.35
N MET A 53 5.87 14.96 0.75
CA MET A 53 4.53 15.37 1.18
C MET A 53 4.52 16.82 1.67
N ALA A 54 5.52 17.21 2.46
CA ALA A 54 5.64 18.56 2.97
C ALA A 54 5.87 19.58 1.84
N GLU A 55 6.77 19.28 0.90
CA GLU A 55 7.10 20.17 -0.23
C GLU A 55 5.93 20.29 -1.22
N LYS A 56 5.27 19.18 -1.54
CA LYS A 56 4.25 19.15 -2.59
C LYS A 56 2.87 19.62 -2.13
N PHE A 57 2.52 19.41 -0.86
CA PHE A 57 1.18 19.68 -0.36
C PHE A 57 1.17 20.57 0.89
N GLY A 58 2.10 20.34 1.83
CA GLY A 58 2.10 21.04 3.11
C GLY A 58 0.71 21.00 3.79
N ARG A 59 0.23 22.16 4.26
CA ARG A 59 -1.15 22.35 4.77
C ARG A 59 -1.99 23.19 3.81
N GLN A 60 -1.73 23.12 2.51
CA GLN A 60 -2.41 23.95 1.53
C GLN A 60 -3.89 23.55 1.40
N LEU A 61 -4.76 24.56 1.51
CA LEU A 61 -6.20 24.42 1.31
C LEU A 61 -6.52 24.48 -0.18
N ARG A 62 -7.48 23.67 -0.61
CA ARG A 62 -7.91 23.63 -2.02
C ARG A 62 -8.67 24.89 -2.45
N HIS A 63 -9.47 25.46 -1.54
CA HIS A 63 -10.34 26.61 -1.81
C HIS A 63 -9.94 27.87 -1.03
N GLY A 64 -8.82 27.85 -0.31
CA GLY A 64 -8.32 29.01 0.46
C GLY A 64 -9.14 29.40 1.70
N GLU A 65 -10.25 28.73 1.97
CA GLU A 65 -11.11 29.00 3.13
C GLU A 65 -11.06 27.85 4.14
N HIS A 66 -10.91 28.19 5.42
CA HIS A 66 -11.09 27.24 6.51
C HIS A 66 -12.59 27.04 6.75
N LYS A 67 -13.17 26.02 6.13
CA LYS A 67 -14.49 25.49 6.48
C LYS A 67 -14.30 24.16 7.19
N PHE A 68 -14.98 23.96 8.31
CA PHE A 68 -14.99 22.64 8.95
C PHE A 68 -15.99 21.77 8.20
N SER A 69 -15.47 20.83 7.40
CA SER A 69 -16.28 19.86 6.66
C SER A 69 -15.61 18.48 6.69
N TYR A 70 -16.36 17.44 6.30
CA TYR A 70 -15.78 16.13 6.00
C TYR A 70 -15.50 15.96 4.48
N ASP A 71 -15.65 17.05 3.73
CA ASP A 71 -15.30 17.13 2.32
C ASP A 71 -13.79 17.42 2.15
N VAL A 72 -13.36 17.63 0.91
CA VAL A 72 -11.93 17.80 0.59
C VAL A 72 -11.51 19.24 0.86
N ASP A 73 -10.83 19.44 1.99
CA ASP A 73 -10.35 20.76 2.40
C ASP A 73 -8.87 20.96 2.01
N PHE A 74 -8.09 19.88 1.98
CA PHE A 74 -6.65 19.93 1.69
C PHE A 74 -6.27 19.32 0.32
N GLU A 75 -5.23 19.86 -0.29
CA GLU A 75 -4.71 19.34 -1.57
C GLU A 75 -4.27 17.87 -1.50
N ILE A 76 -3.69 17.44 -0.37
CA ILE A 76 -3.30 16.04 -0.16
C ILE A 76 -4.52 15.09 -0.16
N GLU A 77 -5.66 15.52 0.39
CA GLU A 77 -6.89 14.73 0.40
C GLU A 77 -7.44 14.58 -1.01
N SER A 78 -7.43 15.67 -1.79
CA SER A 78 -7.81 15.68 -3.20
C SER A 78 -6.96 14.70 -4.00
N TYR A 79 -5.64 14.77 -3.82
CA TYR A 79 -4.67 13.90 -4.47
C TYR A 79 -4.90 12.42 -4.12
N LEU A 80 -5.03 12.08 -2.83
CA LEU A 80 -5.26 10.71 -2.40
C LEU A 80 -6.60 10.17 -2.90
N ARG A 81 -7.68 10.97 -2.87
CA ARG A 81 -8.98 10.56 -3.42
C ARG A 81 -8.89 10.31 -4.94
N TYR A 82 -8.18 11.16 -5.68
CA TYR A 82 -7.94 10.96 -7.11
C TYR A 82 -7.17 9.66 -7.40
N GLN A 83 -6.06 9.42 -6.70
CA GLN A 83 -5.28 8.18 -6.85
C GLN A 83 -6.09 6.94 -6.48
N GLY A 84 -6.89 7.01 -5.41
CA GLY A 84 -7.78 5.94 -4.99
C GLY A 84 -8.85 5.62 -6.04
N ASN A 85 -9.53 6.65 -6.56
CA ASN A 85 -10.55 6.50 -7.60
C ASN A 85 -9.98 5.87 -8.88
N LYS A 86 -8.83 6.37 -9.34
CA LYS A 86 -8.16 5.83 -10.52
C LYS A 86 -7.85 4.35 -10.33
N PHE A 87 -7.27 3.98 -9.18
CA PHE A 87 -6.89 2.59 -8.90
C PHE A 87 -8.10 1.64 -8.85
N ALA A 88 -9.16 2.03 -8.16
CA ALA A 88 -10.37 1.21 -8.05
C ALA A 88 -11.07 0.98 -9.41
N GLY A 89 -10.79 1.80 -10.42
CA GLY A 89 -11.32 1.64 -11.77
C GLY A 89 -10.61 0.58 -12.63
N PHE A 90 -9.44 0.08 -12.23
CA PHE A 90 -8.70 -0.90 -13.05
C PHE A 90 -8.12 -2.09 -12.26
N PHE A 91 -8.05 -2.03 -10.94
CA PHE A 91 -7.41 -3.07 -10.15
C PHE A 91 -8.44 -3.98 -9.47
N ASP A 92 -8.17 -5.28 -9.48
CA ASP A 92 -9.06 -6.29 -8.92
C ASP A 92 -8.86 -6.47 -7.39
N ALA A 93 -9.96 -6.55 -6.64
CA ALA A 93 -9.94 -6.63 -5.18
C ALA A 93 -9.37 -7.96 -4.68
N ASN A 94 -9.79 -9.09 -5.25
CA ASN A 94 -9.26 -10.40 -4.86
C ASN A 94 -7.75 -10.50 -5.12
N THR A 95 -7.30 -10.01 -6.27
CA THR A 95 -5.88 -9.90 -6.62
C THR A 95 -5.12 -9.06 -5.58
N TYR A 96 -5.68 -7.94 -5.15
CA TYR A 96 -5.07 -7.12 -4.09
C TYR A 96 -4.90 -7.89 -2.78
N LEU A 97 -5.96 -8.58 -2.34
CA LEU A 97 -5.95 -9.39 -1.12
C LEU A 97 -4.90 -10.50 -1.19
N MET A 98 -4.87 -11.24 -2.31
CA MET A 98 -3.92 -12.34 -2.52
C MET A 98 -2.47 -11.84 -2.54
N MET A 99 -2.18 -10.80 -3.31
CA MET A 99 -0.82 -10.27 -3.45
C MET A 99 -0.30 -9.69 -2.14
N THR A 100 -1.12 -8.94 -1.41
CA THR A 100 -0.70 -8.38 -0.11
C THR A 100 -0.52 -9.46 0.96
N LYS A 101 -1.31 -10.53 0.94
CA LYS A 101 -1.13 -11.66 1.85
C LYS A 101 0.13 -12.45 1.51
N ALA A 102 0.40 -12.67 0.22
CA ALA A 102 1.65 -13.29 -0.24
C ALA A 102 2.88 -12.48 0.18
N LEU A 103 2.82 -11.14 0.09
CA LEU A 103 3.87 -10.24 0.59
C LEU A 103 4.09 -10.39 2.10
N ASP A 104 3.03 -10.54 2.89
CA ASP A 104 3.15 -10.71 4.35
C ASP A 104 3.79 -12.05 4.74
N TYR A 105 3.56 -13.10 3.96
CA TYR A 105 4.17 -14.42 4.15
C TYR A 105 5.59 -14.54 3.58
N PHE A 106 6.06 -13.54 2.84
CA PHE A 106 7.37 -13.61 2.20
C PHE A 106 8.48 -13.55 3.24
N ASP A 107 9.10 -14.70 3.47
CA ASP A 107 10.32 -14.84 4.26
C ASP A 107 11.23 -15.87 3.58
N PRO A 108 12.24 -15.44 2.79
CA PRO A 108 13.16 -16.34 2.11
C PRO A 108 14.07 -17.12 3.08
N ALA A 109 14.20 -16.67 4.33
CA ALA A 109 15.02 -17.31 5.34
C ALA A 109 14.24 -18.29 6.24
N TYR A 110 12.92 -18.40 6.04
CA TYR A 110 12.03 -19.24 6.87
C TYR A 110 12.51 -20.69 6.96
N ALA A 111 12.83 -21.31 5.82
CA ALA A 111 13.34 -22.69 5.75
C ALA A 111 14.79 -22.85 6.27
N TYR A 112 15.43 -21.75 6.68
CA TYR A 112 16.83 -21.65 7.09
C TYR A 112 16.98 -21.14 8.53
N ALA A 113 15.96 -21.34 9.36
CA ALA A 113 15.93 -20.85 10.75
C ALA A 113 16.22 -19.33 10.86
N GLY A 114 15.77 -18.55 9.87
CA GLY A 114 16.00 -17.11 9.81
C GLY A 114 17.37 -16.68 9.29
N HIS A 115 18.24 -17.62 8.88
CA HIS A 115 19.57 -17.29 8.37
C HIS A 115 19.55 -17.03 6.86
N LEU A 116 19.31 -15.76 6.48
CA LEU A 116 19.23 -15.33 5.08
C LEU A 116 20.48 -15.69 4.23
N PRO A 117 21.73 -15.54 4.71
CA PRO A 117 22.90 -15.94 3.93
C PRO A 117 22.88 -17.43 3.53
N SER A 118 22.35 -18.31 4.39
CA SER A 118 22.20 -19.74 4.08
C SER A 118 21.18 -19.96 2.96
N ALA A 119 20.08 -19.20 2.97
CA ALA A 119 19.06 -19.28 1.93
C ALA A 119 19.61 -18.89 0.55
N LEU A 120 20.45 -17.84 0.53
CA LEU A 120 21.02 -17.27 -0.69
C LEU A 120 22.28 -18.00 -1.18
N ALA A 121 22.96 -18.79 -0.34
CA ALA A 121 24.21 -19.48 -0.68
C ALA A 121 24.10 -20.43 -1.90
N ARG A 122 22.89 -20.86 -2.26
CA ARG A 122 22.63 -21.72 -3.43
C ARG A 122 22.57 -20.95 -4.75
N ALA A 123 22.46 -19.63 -4.70
CA ALA A 123 22.35 -18.81 -5.90
C ALA A 123 23.65 -18.83 -6.70
N ARG A 124 23.53 -19.08 -8.02
CA ARG A 124 24.66 -19.06 -8.96
C ARG A 124 24.76 -17.78 -9.79
N ALA A 125 23.73 -16.94 -9.72
CA ALA A 125 23.66 -15.69 -10.44
C ALA A 125 24.38 -14.57 -9.67
N ARG A 126 24.85 -13.55 -10.39
CA ARG A 126 25.34 -12.30 -9.78
C ARG A 126 24.16 -11.44 -9.39
N PHE A 127 24.25 -10.81 -8.22
CA PHE A 127 23.25 -9.87 -7.72
C PHE A 127 23.70 -8.43 -7.93
N PHE A 128 22.75 -7.55 -8.25
CA PHE A 128 22.87 -6.12 -8.07
C PHE A 128 21.83 -5.71 -7.03
N VAL A 129 22.28 -5.10 -5.94
CA VAL A 129 21.41 -4.67 -4.84
C VAL A 129 21.45 -3.14 -4.78
N ALA A 130 20.28 -2.53 -4.84
CA ALA A 130 20.09 -1.09 -4.74
C ALA A 130 18.98 -0.78 -3.73
N SER A 131 19.09 0.37 -3.08
CA SER A 131 18.12 0.86 -2.09
C SER A 131 18.01 2.37 -2.17
N PHE A 132 16.86 2.93 -1.83
CA PHE A 132 16.66 4.37 -1.75
C PHE A 132 16.82 4.84 -0.30
N SER A 133 17.64 5.87 -0.08
CA SER A 133 17.95 6.39 1.27
C SER A 133 16.72 6.88 2.02
N THR A 134 15.68 7.30 1.29
CA THR A 134 14.42 7.81 1.83
C THR A 134 13.31 6.75 1.89
N ASP A 135 13.56 5.52 1.46
CA ASP A 135 12.59 4.44 1.59
C ASP A 135 12.53 4.00 3.05
N TRP A 136 11.38 4.23 3.68
CA TRP A 136 11.13 3.80 5.05
C TRP A 136 10.36 2.48 5.11
N ARG A 137 9.69 2.09 4.01
CA ARG A 137 8.91 0.85 3.91
C ARG A 137 9.84 -0.37 3.75
N PHE A 138 10.89 -0.23 2.95
CA PHE A 138 11.96 -1.20 2.74
C PHE A 138 13.33 -0.53 2.93
N ALA A 139 13.63 -0.18 4.19
CA ALA A 139 14.80 0.63 4.53
C ALA A 139 16.14 0.05 4.04
N PRO A 140 17.13 0.89 3.67
CA PRO A 140 18.45 0.45 3.19
C PRO A 140 19.17 -0.55 4.08
N ALA A 141 18.91 -0.53 5.39
CA ALA A 141 19.45 -1.51 6.33
C ALA A 141 19.07 -2.95 5.96
N ARG A 142 17.86 -3.17 5.42
CA ARG A 142 17.36 -4.48 4.97
C ARG A 142 18.04 -4.97 3.69
N SER A 143 18.69 -4.09 2.95
CA SER A 143 19.48 -4.45 1.77
C SER A 143 20.94 -4.74 2.10
N ARG A 144 21.40 -4.39 3.31
CA ARG A 144 22.76 -4.67 3.80
C ARG A 144 22.86 -5.95 4.62
N GLU A 145 21.75 -6.33 5.26
CA GLU A 145 21.53 -7.63 5.94
C GLU A 145 21.72 -8.81 4.97
#